data_AF-A0A7J2S8G9-F1
#
_entry.id   AF-A0A7J2S8G9-F1
#
_cell.length_a   1.000
_cell.length_b   1.000
_cell.length_c   1.000
_cell.angle_alpha   90.00
_cell.angle_beta   90.00
_cell.angle_gamma   90.00
#
_symmetry.space_group_name_H-M   'P 1'
#
loop_
_entity.id
_entity.type
_entity.pdbx_description
1 polymer ?
#
loop_
_entity_poly.entity_id
_entity_poly.type
_entity_poly.pdbx_seq_one_letter_code
_entity_poly.pdbx_strand_id
1 'polypeptide(L)'
;MKGENISRKYFVGALVIVGIVAILAIAGNAKGATINVPADYPTIQQAIDNASDGDTIIVRNGTYNEQVIINKNNLSIQSEYGAANTIINATGQGTSYGGVVFDADGCTFEGFTVIDYSNEGYENKIIRINGDNNTIRNNIIQG
;
A
#
# COMPACT_ATOMS: atom_id res chain seq x y z
N MET A 1 -49.01 42.59 28.18
CA MET A 1 -48.87 41.61 27.09
C MET A 1 -47.40 41.49 26.70
N LYS A 2 -46.65 40.52 27.24
CA LYS A 2 -45.23 40.31 26.90
C LYS A 2 -44.73 38.89 27.27
N GLY A 3 -45.38 37.85 26.74
CA GLY A 3 -45.10 36.45 27.11
C GLY A 3 -44.73 35.48 25.99
N GLU A 4 -44.93 35.81 24.70
CA GLU A 4 -44.92 34.79 23.64
C GLU A 4 -43.60 34.58 22.87
N ASN A 5 -42.53 35.33 23.14
CA ASN A 5 -41.35 35.36 22.26
C ASN A 5 -40.12 34.55 22.73
N ILE A 6 -40.24 33.82 23.84
CA ILE A 6 -39.11 33.07 24.43
C ILE A 6 -39.05 31.65 23.85
N SER A 7 -40.18 30.94 23.72
CA SER A 7 -40.24 29.55 23.25
C SER A 7 -39.84 29.34 21.78
N ARG A 8 -40.20 30.26 20.88
CA ARG A 8 -39.84 30.18 19.44
C ARG A 8 -38.34 30.33 19.16
N LYS A 9 -37.60 31.08 19.99
CA LYS A 9 -36.15 31.30 19.80
C LYS A 9 -35.32 30.05 20.10
N TYR A 10 -35.72 29.27 21.11
CA TYR A 10 -35.05 28.01 21.45
C TYR A 10 -35.41 26.88 20.48
N PHE A 11 -36.62 26.91 19.89
CA PHE A 11 -37.06 25.89 18.92
C PHE A 11 -36.28 25.97 17.59
N VAL A 12 -35.98 27.19 17.11
CA VAL A 12 -35.16 27.41 15.91
C VAL A 12 -33.67 27.15 16.19
N GLY A 13 -33.18 27.50 17.39
CA GLY A 13 -31.80 27.21 17.81
C GLY A 13 -31.49 25.72 17.93
N ALA A 14 -32.45 24.91 18.41
CA ALA A 14 -32.30 23.45 18.49
C ALA A 14 -32.26 22.76 17.11
N LEU A 15 -33.02 23.27 16.13
CA LEU A 15 -33.06 22.73 14.76
C LEU A 15 -31.79 22.99 13.95
N VAL A 16 -31.11 24.13 14.17
CA VAL A 16 -29.85 24.47 13.49
C VAL A 16 -28.68 23.64 14.03
N ILE A 17 -28.68 23.28 15.31
CA ILE A 17 -27.62 22.47 15.94
C ILE A 17 -27.70 20.99 15.50
N VAL A 18 -28.91 20.43 15.34
CA VAL A 18 -29.09 19.05 14.86
C VAL A 18 -28.66 18.90 13.39
N GLY A 19 -28.82 19.94 12.57
CA GLY A 19 -28.39 19.93 11.16
C GLY A 19 -26.86 19.98 10.96
N ILE A 20 -26.12 20.62 11.87
CA ILE A 20 -24.64 20.74 11.77
C ILE A 20 -23.94 19.49 12.31
N VAL A 21 -24.53 18.79 13.29
CA VAL A 21 -23.98 17.55 13.86
C VAL A 21 -24.16 16.34 12.91
N ALA A 22 -25.13 16.39 11.98
CA ALA A 22 -25.37 15.31 11.01
C ALA A 22 -24.33 15.24 9.87
N ILE A 23 -23.46 16.24 9.71
CA ILE A 23 -22.41 16.27 8.66
C ILE A 23 -21.08 15.67 9.14
N LEU A 24 -20.96 15.29 10.42
CA LEU A 24 -19.66 14.97 11.04
C LEU A 24 -19.21 13.49 11.05
N ALA A 25 -19.92 12.55 10.44
CA ALA A 25 -19.42 11.16 10.43
C ALA A 25 -19.94 10.34 9.26
N ILE A 26 -19.45 10.66 8.05
CA ILE A 26 -19.21 9.60 7.07
C ILE A 26 -17.71 9.62 6.78
N ALA A 27 -16.91 9.36 7.82
CA ALA A 27 -15.59 8.77 7.61
C ALA A 27 -15.86 7.33 7.17
N GLY A 28 -16.22 7.16 5.89
CA GLY A 28 -16.11 5.86 5.26
C GLY A 28 -14.67 5.44 5.47
N ASN A 29 -14.44 4.30 6.13
CA ASN A 29 -13.13 3.67 6.09
C ASN A 29 -12.85 3.43 4.60
N ALA A 30 -12.07 4.33 3.98
CA ALA A 30 -11.67 4.18 2.60
C ALA A 30 -10.79 2.93 2.58
N LYS A 31 -11.40 1.79 2.29
CA LYS A 31 -10.66 0.57 2.03
C LYS A 31 -9.86 0.85 0.76
N GLY A 32 -8.53 0.70 0.83
CA GLY A 32 -7.67 0.87 -0.34
C GLY A 32 -8.15 0.01 -1.51
N ALA A 33 -7.91 0.50 -2.72
CA ALA A 33 -8.24 -0.22 -3.93
C ALA A 33 -7.47 -1.55 -4.00
N THR A 34 -8.02 -2.51 -4.75
CA THR A 34 -7.32 -3.76 -5.07
C THR A 34 -6.85 -3.70 -6.51
N ILE A 35 -5.54 -3.79 -6.71
CA ILE A 35 -4.87 -3.78 -8.02
C ILE A 35 -4.31 -5.19 -8.27
N ASN A 36 -4.61 -5.77 -9.42
CA ASN A 36 -4.23 -7.14 -9.77
C ASN A 36 -3.15 -7.15 -10.84
N VAL A 37 -2.00 -7.75 -10.55
CA VAL A 37 -0.91 -7.94 -11.50
C VAL A 37 -0.94 -9.39 -11.99
N PRO A 38 -0.97 -9.66 -13.31
CA PRO A 38 -0.76 -8.71 -14.41
C PRO A 38 -2.04 -8.11 -15.03
N ALA A 39 -3.23 -8.33 -14.44
CA ALA A 39 -4.51 -8.03 -15.09
C ALA A 39 -4.76 -6.52 -15.31
N ASP A 40 -4.43 -5.69 -14.31
CA ASP A 40 -4.57 -4.24 -14.33
C ASP A 40 -3.28 -3.56 -14.83
N TYR A 41 -2.11 -4.09 -14.43
CA TYR A 41 -0.80 -3.64 -14.88
C TYR A 41 0.11 -4.83 -15.14
N PRO A 42 0.92 -4.84 -16.21
CA PRO A 42 1.76 -5.98 -16.56
C PRO A 42 2.93 -6.24 -15.59
N THR A 43 3.32 -5.26 -14.76
CA THR A 43 4.42 -5.42 -13.79
C THR A 43 4.04 -4.93 -12.40
N ILE A 44 4.80 -5.37 -11.39
CA ILE A 44 4.59 -4.97 -9.99
C ILE A 44 4.94 -3.49 -9.81
N GLN A 45 6.03 -3.02 -10.44
CA GLN A 45 6.41 -1.61 -10.33
C GLN A 45 5.33 -0.68 -10.91
N GLN A 46 4.76 -1.02 -12.07
CA GLN A 46 3.69 -0.20 -12.66
C GLN A 46 2.43 -0.15 -11.77
N ALA A 47 2.12 -1.25 -11.08
CA ALA A 47 1.03 -1.26 -10.11
C ALA A 47 1.34 -0.34 -8.91
N ILE A 48 2.57 -0.34 -8.38
CA ILE A 48 2.98 0.56 -7.29
C ILE A 48 2.94 2.03 -7.74
N ASP A 49 3.42 2.32 -8.94
CA ASP A 49 3.48 3.68 -9.48
C ASP A 49 2.07 4.31 -9.59
N ASN A 50 1.06 3.48 -9.84
CA ASN A 50 -0.35 3.90 -9.96
C ASN A 50 -1.17 3.71 -8.66
N ALA A 51 -0.60 3.07 -7.64
CA ALA A 51 -1.26 2.87 -6.37
C ALA A 51 -1.32 4.16 -5.53
N SER A 52 -2.35 4.23 -4.69
CA SER A 52 -2.45 5.18 -3.59
C SER A 52 -2.03 4.53 -2.27
N ASP A 53 -1.70 5.35 -1.27
CA ASP A 53 -1.41 4.86 0.07
C ASP A 53 -2.59 4.02 0.61
N GLY A 54 -2.27 2.87 1.21
CA GLY A 54 -3.26 1.93 1.74
C GLY A 54 -3.83 0.91 0.74
N ASP A 55 -3.46 0.99 -0.55
CA ASP A 55 -3.93 0.05 -1.57
C ASP A 55 -3.35 -1.37 -1.37
N THR A 56 -4.05 -2.35 -1.94
CA THR A 56 -3.63 -3.76 -1.97
C THR A 56 -3.28 -4.16 -3.40
N ILE A 57 -2.07 -4.66 -3.59
CA ILE A 57 -1.57 -5.22 -4.85
C ILE A 57 -1.54 -6.74 -4.73
N ILE A 58 -2.35 -7.42 -5.56
CA ILE A 58 -2.41 -8.88 -5.67
C ILE A 58 -1.58 -9.30 -6.88
N VAL A 59 -0.55 -10.12 -6.67
CA VAL A 59 0.34 -10.56 -7.75
C VAL A 59 0.10 -12.04 -8.05
N ARG A 60 -0.37 -12.32 -9.27
CA ARG A 60 -0.55 -13.70 -9.76
C ARG A 60 0.81 -14.39 -9.97
N ASN A 61 0.76 -15.71 -10.04
CA ASN A 61 1.92 -16.55 -10.31
C ASN A 61 2.63 -16.12 -11.60
N GLY A 62 3.96 -16.14 -11.58
CA GLY A 62 4.79 -15.70 -12.70
C GLY A 62 6.18 -15.31 -12.26
N THR A 63 7.02 -14.98 -13.25
CA THR A 63 8.34 -14.40 -13.02
C THR A 63 8.34 -12.96 -13.55
N TYR A 64 8.60 -12.03 -12.66
CA TYR A 64 8.67 -10.60 -12.93
C TYR A 64 10.14 -10.18 -12.93
N ASN A 65 10.68 -9.87 -14.10
CA ASN A 65 12.07 -9.44 -14.26
C ASN A 65 12.14 -7.92 -14.11
N GLU A 66 12.19 -7.44 -12.88
CA GLU A 66 12.17 -6.02 -12.54
C GLU A 66 12.82 -5.77 -11.18
N GLN A 67 13.20 -4.53 -10.92
CA GLN A 67 13.41 -4.02 -9.57
C GLN A 67 12.07 -3.49 -9.05
N VAL A 68 11.79 -3.71 -7.76
CA VAL A 68 10.58 -3.20 -7.11
C VAL A 68 10.95 -2.16 -6.05
N ILE A 69 10.44 -0.93 -6.22
CA ILE A 69 10.61 0.20 -5.32
C ILE A 69 9.24 0.56 -4.75
N ILE A 70 9.06 0.33 -3.46
CA ILE A 70 7.84 0.58 -2.70
C ILE A 70 7.96 1.97 -2.07
N ASN A 71 7.28 2.95 -2.64
CA ASN A 71 7.35 4.36 -2.26
C ASN A 71 5.99 4.98 -1.88
N LYS A 72 5.00 4.12 -1.61
CA LYS A 72 3.66 4.48 -1.11
C LYS A 72 3.47 3.85 0.26
N ASN A 73 2.89 4.58 1.19
CA ASN A 73 2.73 4.10 2.55
C ASN A 73 1.57 3.11 2.68
N ASN A 74 1.66 2.23 3.66
CA ASN A 74 0.60 1.30 4.02
C ASN A 74 0.14 0.37 2.88
N LEU A 75 0.98 0.13 1.87
CA LEU A 75 0.65 -0.83 0.81
C LEU A 75 0.64 -2.26 1.34
N SER A 76 -0.31 -3.06 0.87
CA SER A 76 -0.27 -4.51 1.01
C SER A 76 0.07 -5.14 -0.33
N ILE A 77 1.27 -5.70 -0.48
CA ILE A 77 1.74 -6.34 -1.70
C ILE A 77 1.83 -7.83 -1.42
N GLN A 78 0.97 -8.61 -2.04
CA GLN A 78 0.83 -10.03 -1.73
C GLN A 78 0.74 -10.89 -2.98
N SER A 79 1.47 -12.00 -2.96
CA SER A 79 1.34 -13.05 -3.96
C SER A 79 0.03 -13.82 -3.77
N GLU A 80 -0.72 -14.06 -4.85
CA GLU A 80 -1.93 -14.88 -4.83
C GLU A 80 -1.63 -16.37 -4.60
N TYR A 81 -0.47 -16.85 -5.05
CA TYR A 81 -0.12 -18.28 -5.07
C TYR A 81 1.15 -18.62 -4.26
N GLY A 82 1.63 -17.69 -3.44
CA GLY A 82 2.79 -17.87 -2.55
C GLY A 82 4.16 -17.91 -3.24
N ALA A 83 5.21 -17.99 -2.42
CA ALA A 83 6.59 -17.71 -2.85
C ALA A 83 7.11 -18.70 -3.90
N ALA A 84 6.65 -19.95 -3.88
CA ALA A 84 7.05 -20.95 -4.86
C ALA A 84 6.57 -20.63 -6.29
N ASN A 85 5.54 -19.80 -6.43
CA ASN A 85 4.88 -19.54 -7.73
C ASN A 85 5.03 -18.10 -8.22
N THR A 86 5.43 -17.17 -7.37
CA THR A 86 5.53 -15.75 -7.70
C THR A 86 6.93 -15.25 -7.41
N ILE A 87 7.70 -15.07 -8.48
CA ILE A 87 9.13 -14.80 -8.46
C ILE A 87 9.39 -13.38 -8.95
N ILE A 88 10.10 -12.59 -8.15
CA ILE A 88 10.71 -11.32 -8.55
C ILE A 88 12.17 -11.61 -8.82
N ASN A 89 12.60 -11.41 -10.06
CA ASN A 89 13.99 -11.58 -10.48
C ASN A 89 14.59 -10.22 -10.83
N ALA A 90 15.31 -9.66 -9.87
CA ALA A 90 15.94 -8.35 -10.00
C ALA A 90 17.39 -8.43 -10.50
N THR A 91 17.90 -9.63 -10.79
CA THR A 91 19.25 -9.83 -11.33
C THR A 91 19.45 -9.02 -12.61
N GLY A 92 20.48 -8.16 -12.62
CA GLY A 92 20.82 -7.34 -13.78
C GLY A 92 19.86 -6.17 -14.04
N GLN A 93 19.01 -5.80 -13.08
CA GLN A 93 18.07 -4.68 -13.19
C GLN A 93 18.63 -3.34 -12.66
N GLY A 94 19.95 -3.22 -12.44
CA GLY A 94 20.58 -2.01 -11.91
C GLY A 94 20.27 -1.74 -10.43
N THR A 95 20.30 -2.79 -9.62
CA THR A 95 19.83 -2.81 -8.22
C THR A 95 20.86 -2.27 -7.22
N SER A 96 21.30 -1.01 -7.38
CA SER A 96 22.31 -0.40 -6.49
C SER A 96 21.92 -0.39 -5.00
N TYR A 97 20.63 -0.56 -4.70
CA TYR A 97 20.06 -0.56 -3.36
C TYR A 97 19.28 -1.85 -3.02
N GLY A 98 19.26 -2.83 -3.92
CA GLY A 98 18.54 -4.10 -3.77
C GLY A 98 17.42 -4.33 -4.78
N GLY A 99 17.03 -5.60 -4.93
CA GLY A 99 15.96 -6.03 -5.83
C GLY A 99 14.56 -5.60 -5.41
N VAL A 100 14.31 -5.55 -4.09
CA VAL A 100 13.13 -4.91 -3.50
C VAL A 100 13.58 -3.83 -2.51
N VAL A 101 13.07 -2.61 -2.67
CA VAL A 101 13.41 -1.46 -1.85
C VAL A 101 12.16 -0.87 -1.23
N PHE A 102 12.13 -0.74 0.09
CA PHE A 102 11.10 0.01 0.80
C PHE A 102 11.62 1.42 1.08
N ASP A 103 11.02 2.42 0.45
CA ASP A 103 11.14 3.84 0.76
C ASP A 103 9.78 4.37 1.26
N ALA A 104 9.13 3.59 2.12
CA ALA A 104 7.79 3.82 2.63
C ALA A 104 7.59 3.14 4.00
N ASP A 105 6.56 3.58 4.72
CA ASP A 105 6.22 3.07 6.04
C ASP A 105 4.98 2.16 6.00
N GLY A 106 4.87 1.26 6.98
CA GLY A 106 3.64 0.50 7.25
C GLY A 106 3.25 -0.51 6.18
N CYS A 107 4.15 -0.84 5.25
CA CYS A 107 3.84 -1.75 4.14
C CYS A 107 3.91 -3.21 4.58
N THR A 108 3.14 -4.06 3.92
CA THR A 108 3.25 -5.52 4.01
C THR A 108 3.68 -6.09 2.67
N PHE A 109 4.69 -6.97 2.68
CA PHE A 109 5.18 -7.67 1.50
C PHE A 109 5.28 -9.16 1.76
N GLU A 110 4.49 -9.96 1.04
CA GLU A 110 4.35 -11.38 1.37
C GLU A 110 4.18 -12.34 0.19
N GLY A 111 4.73 -13.54 0.37
CA GLY A 111 4.51 -14.67 -0.53
C GLY A 111 5.33 -14.60 -1.81
N PHE A 112 6.51 -13.97 -1.80
CA PHE A 112 7.38 -13.86 -2.97
C PHE A 112 8.67 -14.67 -2.82
N THR A 113 9.15 -15.24 -3.93
CA THR A 113 10.58 -15.49 -4.08
C THR A 113 11.23 -14.23 -4.65
N VAL A 114 12.26 -13.69 -4.01
CA VAL A 114 13.04 -12.55 -4.51
C VAL A 114 14.45 -13.03 -4.83
N ILE A 115 14.87 -12.83 -6.08
CA ILE A 115 16.17 -13.22 -6.60
C ILE A 115 16.95 -11.98 -7.00
N ASP A 116 18.14 -11.80 -6.44
CA ASP A 116 19.09 -10.80 -6.90
C ASP A 116 20.54 -11.29 -6.69
N TYR A 117 21.22 -11.61 -7.79
CA TYR A 117 22.65 -12.00 -7.82
C TYR A 117 23.59 -10.87 -8.25
N SER A 118 23.09 -9.63 -8.32
CA SER A 118 23.91 -8.49 -8.72
C SER A 118 25.07 -8.26 -7.73
N ASN A 119 26.21 -7.86 -8.28
CA ASN A 119 27.41 -7.49 -7.51
C ASN A 119 27.70 -5.98 -7.59
N GLU A 120 26.67 -5.18 -7.85
CA GLU A 120 26.77 -3.74 -8.12
C GLU A 120 26.52 -2.91 -6.84
N GLY A 121 27.50 -2.85 -5.92
CA GLY A 121 27.44 -1.97 -4.76
C GLY A 121 28.09 -2.52 -3.49
N TYR A 122 28.45 -1.63 -2.55
CA TYR A 122 29.20 -1.98 -1.33
C TYR A 122 28.39 -2.72 -0.26
N GLU A 123 27.08 -2.92 -0.47
CA GLU A 123 26.19 -3.68 0.43
C GLU A 123 25.03 -4.29 -0.38
N ASN A 124 25.23 -5.42 -1.07
CA ASN A 124 24.17 -6.07 -1.83
C ASN A 124 23.11 -6.63 -0.87
N LYS A 125 21.99 -5.93 -0.74
CA LYS A 125 20.82 -6.41 0.00
C LYS A 125 19.78 -6.82 -1.03
N ILE A 126 19.37 -8.08 -1.05
CA ILE A 126 18.27 -8.52 -1.95
C ILE A 126 16.98 -7.73 -1.62
N ILE A 127 16.78 -7.41 -0.33
CA ILE A 127 15.75 -6.48 0.13
C ILE A 127 16.38 -5.41 1.02
N ARG A 128 16.14 -4.13 0.70
CA ARG A 128 16.51 -2.98 1.54
C ARG A 128 15.27 -2.33 2.13
N ILE A 129 15.35 -1.98 3.40
CA ILE A 129 14.29 -1.26 4.11
C ILE A 129 14.81 0.09 4.55
N ASN A 130 14.16 1.14 4.08
CA ASN A 130 14.39 2.54 4.40
C ASN A 130 13.03 3.19 4.76
N GLY A 131 12.47 2.71 5.86
CA GLY A 131 11.16 3.11 6.38
C GLY A 131 10.78 2.26 7.59
N ASP A 132 9.77 2.69 8.34
CA ASP A 132 9.38 2.12 9.61
C ASP A 132 8.12 1.25 9.50
N ASN A 133 7.94 0.32 10.46
CA ASN A 133 6.74 -0.51 10.61
C ASN A 133 6.38 -1.39 9.40
N ASN A 134 7.37 -1.73 8.56
CA ASN A 134 7.19 -2.63 7.44
C ASN A 134 7.19 -4.11 7.89
N THR A 135 6.29 -4.91 7.33
CA THR A 135 6.19 -6.34 7.58
C THR A 135 6.57 -7.13 6.34
N ILE A 136 7.59 -7.98 6.46
CA ILE A 136 8.07 -8.86 5.39
C ILE A 136 7.92 -10.29 5.89
N ARG A 137 7.04 -11.08 5.27
CA ARG A 137 6.71 -12.43 5.76
C ARG A 137 6.47 -13.41 4.63
N ASN A 138 6.68 -14.70 4.89
CA ASN A 138 6.41 -15.80 3.95
C ASN A 138 7.12 -15.63 2.59
N ASN A 139 8.31 -15.03 2.60
CA ASN A 139 9.13 -14.83 1.41
C ASN A 139 10.32 -15.80 1.39
N ILE A 140 10.82 -16.10 0.20
CA ILE A 140 12.07 -16.82 -0.04
C ILE A 140 13.06 -15.83 -0.65
N ILE A 141 14.24 -15.69 -0.05
CA ILE A 141 15.25 -14.71 -0.46
C ILE A 141 16.45 -15.47 -1.02
N GLN A 142 16.84 -15.16 -2.27
CA GLN A 142 17.91 -15.84 -2.99
C GLN A 142 18.87 -14.81 -3.60
N GLY A 143 20.17 -14.98 -3.32
CA GLY A 143 21.26 -14.21 -3.90
C GLY A 143 22.59 -14.92 -3.69
#